data_AF-A0A6A4BK57-F1
#
_entry.id   AF-A0A6A4BK57-F1
#
_cell.length_a   1.000
_cell.length_b   1.000
_cell.length_c   1.000
_cell.angle_alpha   90.00
_cell.angle_beta   90.00
_cell.angle_gamma   90.00
#
_symmetry.space_group_name_H-M   'P 1'
#
loop_
_entity.id
_entity.type
_entity.pdbx_description
1 polymer ?
#
loop_
_entity_poly.entity_id
_entity_poly.type
_entity_poly.pdbx_seq_one_letter_code
_entity_poly.pdbx_strand_id
1 'polypeptide(L)'
;MFLHIGDQAYPVVDDIDPLVVQRERRGRISKAQDEEFRWSNLKAVLKGEEAQLGYRAAREAWKMADNFVLSEDGLLYFLGENRLWGENEPRRLRYA
;
A
#
# COMPACT_ATOMS: atom_id res chain seq x y z
N MET A 1 35.95 -0.28 47.23
CA MET A 1 34.90 -1.28 46.89
C MET A 1 34.07 -0.65 45.79
N PHE A 2 34.32 -1.01 44.52
CA PHE A 2 33.59 -0.49 43.37
C PHE A 2 32.60 -1.56 42.93
N LEU A 3 31.29 -1.28 43.02
CA LEU A 3 30.24 -2.18 42.56
C LEU A 3 30.28 -2.25 41.03
N HIS A 4 30.63 -3.42 40.49
CA HIS A 4 30.38 -3.78 39.10
C HIS A 4 28.86 -3.74 38.89
N ILE A 5 28.38 -2.70 38.21
CA ILE A 5 27.04 -2.72 37.62
C ILE A 5 27.08 -3.83 36.59
N GLY A 6 26.33 -4.90 36.88
CA GLY A 6 26.21 -6.06 36.03
C GLY A 6 25.95 -5.64 34.60
N ASP A 7 26.71 -6.26 33.71
CA ASP A 7 26.57 -6.25 32.26
C ASP A 7 25.08 -6.27 31.90
N GLN A 8 24.51 -5.10 31.60
CA GLN A 8 23.21 -5.06 30.94
C GLN A 8 23.48 -5.65 29.56
N ALA A 9 23.14 -6.92 29.39
CA ALA A 9 23.11 -7.55 28.09
C ALA A 9 22.14 -6.74 27.21
N TYR A 10 22.69 -5.78 26.48
CA TYR A 10 22.01 -5.20 25.34
C TYR A 10 21.63 -6.37 24.45
N PRO A 11 20.37 -6.50 23.99
CA PRO A 11 20.02 -7.54 23.05
C PRO A 11 20.94 -7.34 21.85
N VAL A 12 21.85 -8.29 21.65
CA VAL A 12 22.80 -8.27 20.55
C VAL A 12 21.96 -8.31 19.27
N VAL A 13 21.95 -7.19 18.55
CA VAL A 13 21.18 -6.98 17.31
C VAL A 13 21.77 -7.81 16.15
N ASP A 14 22.85 -8.56 16.38
CA ASP A 14 23.57 -9.33 15.36
C ASP A 14 22.81 -10.57 14.85
N ASP A 15 21.68 -10.95 15.46
CA ASP A 15 20.92 -12.14 15.05
C ASP A 15 19.91 -11.90 13.91
N ILE A 16 19.74 -10.66 13.45
CA ILE A 16 18.88 -10.37 12.29
C ILE A 16 19.73 -10.25 11.03
N ASP A 17 19.61 -11.24 10.13
CA ASP A 17 20.26 -11.21 8.81
C ASP A 17 19.91 -9.90 8.07
N PRO A 18 20.89 -9.03 7.79
CA PRO A 18 20.66 -7.78 7.06
C PRO A 18 20.00 -8.00 5.68
N LEU A 19 20.24 -9.15 5.03
CA LEU A 19 19.65 -9.48 3.74
C LEU A 19 18.13 -9.70 3.84
N VAL A 20 17.65 -10.25 4.97
CA VAL A 20 16.21 -10.42 5.23
C VAL A 20 15.56 -9.05 5.38
N VAL A 21 16.18 -8.13 6.13
CA VAL A 21 15.68 -6.77 6.32
C VAL A 21 15.62 -6.01 4.98
N GLN A 22 16.65 -6.13 4.14
CA GLN A 22 16.68 -5.46 2.84
C GLN A 22 15.63 -6.02 1.88
N ARG A 23 15.44 -7.35 1.87
CA ARG A 23 14.40 -7.99 1.06
C ARG A 23 13.00 -7.49 1.46
N GLU A 24 12.72 -7.45 2.76
CA GLU A 24 11.44 -6.98 3.29
C GLU A 24 11.20 -5.50 2.93
N ARG A 25 12.21 -4.64 3.13
CA ARG A 25 12.12 -3.22 2.75
C ARG A 25 11.81 -3.04 1.27
N ARG A 26 12.53 -3.76 0.40
CA ARG A 26 12.27 -3.71 -1.05
C ARG A 26 10.88 -4.21 -1.41
N GLY A 27 10.38 -5.25 -0.72
CA GLY A 27 9.02 -5.73 -0.90
C GLY A 27 7.97 -4.67 -0.57
N ARG A 28 8.12 -3.98 0.58
CA ARG A 28 7.22 -2.89 0.97
C ARG A 28 7.27 -1.70 0.02
N ILE A 29 8.47 -1.33 -0.44
CA ILE A 29 8.64 -0.26 -1.43
C ILE A 29 7.95 -0.63 -2.73
N SER A 30 8.18 -1.84 -3.25
CA SER A 30 7.52 -2.31 -4.48
C SER A 30 6.00 -2.26 -4.34
N LYS A 31 5.45 -2.73 -3.21
CA LYS A 31 4.01 -2.71 -2.97
C LYS A 31 3.46 -1.28 -2.94
N ALA A 32 4.15 -0.35 -2.28
CA ALA A 32 3.75 1.05 -2.24
C ALA A 32 3.80 1.70 -3.65
N GLN A 33 4.82 1.38 -4.44
CA GLN A 33 4.94 1.85 -5.83
C GLN A 33 3.82 1.29 -6.72
N ASP A 34 3.48 0.01 -6.56
CA ASP A 34 2.37 -0.62 -7.28
C ASP A 34 1.03 0.05 -6.93
N GLU A 35 0.82 0.36 -5.65
CA GLU A 35 -0.36 1.11 -5.20
C GLU A 35 -0.40 2.53 -5.76
N GLU A 36 0.71 3.28 -5.69
CA GLU A 36 0.81 4.63 -6.27
C GLU A 36 0.52 4.63 -7.77
N PHE A 37 1.10 3.69 -8.52
CA PHE A 37 0.86 3.53 -9.96
C PHE A 37 -0.61 3.21 -10.25
N ARG A 38 -1.24 2.37 -9.41
CA ARG A 38 -2.66 2.05 -9.51
C ARG A 38 -3.53 3.29 -9.31
N TRP A 39 -3.22 4.13 -8.33
CA TRP A 39 -3.95 5.37 -8.07
C TRP A 39 -3.80 6.37 -9.20
N SER A 40 -2.61 6.47 -9.81
CA SER A 40 -2.38 7.30 -10.99
C SER A 40 -3.28 6.89 -12.17
N ASN A 41 -3.35 5.58 -12.47
CA ASN A 41 -4.21 5.06 -13.53
C ASN A 41 -5.69 5.34 -13.28
N LEU A 42 -6.14 5.20 -12.03
CA LEU A 42 -7.52 5.53 -11.65
C LEU A 42 -7.82 7.02 -11.88
N LYS A 43 -6.91 7.92 -11.50
CA LYS A 43 -7.08 9.36 -11.75
C LYS A 43 -7.18 9.66 -13.24
N ALA A 44 -6.35 9.04 -14.07
CA ALA A 44 -6.42 9.21 -15.53
C ALA A 44 -7.79 8.78 -16.08
N VAL A 45 -8.32 7.63 -15.66
CA VAL A 45 -9.67 7.18 -16.05
C VAL A 45 -10.75 8.17 -15.60
N LEU A 46 -10.71 8.64 -14.34
CA LEU A 46 -11.70 9.58 -13.81
C LEU A 46 -11.64 10.97 -14.49
N LYS A 47 -10.50 11.32 -15.10
CA LYS A 47 -10.33 12.53 -15.91
C LYS A 47 -10.74 12.35 -17.38
N GLY A 48 -11.04 11.14 -17.83
CA GLY A 48 -11.25 10.84 -19.26
C GLY A 48 -9.95 10.80 -20.08
N GLU A 49 -8.81 10.57 -19.42
CA GLU A 49 -7.47 10.50 -20.02
C GLU A 49 -7.03 9.04 -20.28
N GLU A 50 -7.97 8.08 -20.30
CA GLU A 50 -7.66 6.64 -20.39
C GLU A 50 -6.98 6.23 -21.70
N ALA A 51 -7.07 7.06 -22.74
CA ALA A 51 -6.35 6.85 -24.00
C ALA A 51 -4.82 6.86 -23.84
N GLN A 52 -4.31 7.44 -22.74
CA GLN A 52 -2.88 7.43 -22.39
C GLN A 52 -2.45 6.11 -21.73
N LEU A 53 -3.40 5.26 -21.33
CA LEU A 53 -3.16 4.00 -20.65
C LEU A 53 -3.19 2.82 -21.64
N GLY A 54 -2.42 1.78 -21.34
CA GLY A 54 -2.61 0.48 -22.01
C GLY A 54 -3.96 -0.15 -21.63
N TYR A 55 -4.55 -0.95 -22.53
CA TYR A 55 -5.87 -1.58 -22.34
C TYR A 55 -6.05 -2.24 -20.97
N ARG A 56 -5.07 -3.02 -20.52
CA ARG A 56 -5.14 -3.72 -19.22
C ARG A 56 -5.17 -2.75 -18.05
N ALA A 57 -4.35 -1.69 -18.09
CA ALA A 57 -4.29 -0.68 -17.03
C ALA A 57 -5.60 0.11 -16.95
N ALA A 58 -6.13 0.55 -18.10
CA ALA A 58 -7.43 1.19 -18.18
C ALA A 58 -8.53 0.29 -17.62
N ARG A 59 -8.61 -0.97 -18.08
CA ARG A 59 -9.63 -1.93 -17.63
C ARG A 59 -9.61 -2.19 -16.13
N GLU A 60 -8.42 -2.36 -15.53
CA GLU A 60 -8.33 -2.56 -14.08
C GLU A 60 -8.75 -1.31 -13.30
N ALA A 61 -8.39 -0.12 -13.77
CA ALA A 61 -8.84 1.15 -13.17
C ALA A 61 -10.37 1.36 -13.30
N TRP A 62 -10.96 1.02 -14.45
CA TRP A 62 -12.41 1.10 -14.67
C TRP A 62 -13.22 0.26 -13.69
N LYS A 63 -12.74 -0.93 -13.28
CA LYS A 63 -13.40 -1.74 -12.24
C LYS A 63 -13.55 -1.03 -10.90
N MET A 64 -12.72 0.00 -10.68
CA MET A 64 -12.64 0.75 -9.44
C MET A 64 -13.38 2.08 -9.51
N ALA A 65 -13.55 2.62 -10.72
CA ALA A 65 -14.00 4.00 -10.94
C ALA A 65 -15.32 4.30 -10.22
N ASP A 66 -16.26 3.37 -10.23
CA ASP A 66 -17.57 3.51 -9.57
C ASP A 66 -17.50 3.59 -8.03
N ASN A 67 -16.35 3.27 -7.43
CA ASN A 67 -16.13 3.36 -5.98
C ASN A 67 -15.51 4.71 -5.55
N PHE A 68 -15.10 5.56 -6.50
CA PHE A 68 -14.32 6.76 -6.19
C PHE A 68 -14.85 8.00 -6.89
N VAL A 69 -14.65 9.15 -6.25
CA VAL A 69 -14.81 10.47 -6.86
C VAL A 69 -13.47 11.19 -6.82
N LEU A 70 -13.08 11.78 -7.95
CA LEU A 70 -11.93 12.65 -8.05
C LEU A 70 -12.36 14.10 -7.85
N SER A 71 -11.82 14.75 -6.84
CA SER A 71 -11.98 16.18 -6.62
C SER A 71 -11.09 16.98 -7.58
N GLU A 72 -11.43 18.26 -7.78
CA GLU A 72 -10.71 19.18 -8.66
C GLU A 72 -9.24 19.36 -8.26
N ASP A 73 -8.95 19.30 -6.96
CA ASP A 73 -7.59 19.32 -6.37
C ASP A 73 -6.82 18.00 -6.54
N GLY A 74 -7.42 16.99 -7.17
CA GLY A 74 -6.78 15.71 -7.47
C GLY A 74 -6.81 14.70 -6.33
N LEU A 75 -7.61 14.92 -5.29
CA LEU A 75 -7.85 13.96 -4.21
C LEU A 75 -8.91 12.92 -4.60
N LEU A 76 -8.66 11.66 -4.26
CA LEU A 76 -9.59 10.55 -4.46
C LEU A 76 -10.38 10.29 -3.17
N TYR A 77 -11.71 10.40 -3.27
CA TYR A 77 -12.63 10.09 -2.18
C TYR A 77 -13.30 8.75 -2.44
N PHE A 78 -13.17 7.81 -1.49
CA PHE A 78 -13.83 6.51 -1.55
C PHE A 78 -15.30 6.65 -1.14
N LEU A 79 -16.21 6.19 -2.00
CA LEU A 79 -17.65 6.32 -1.83
C LEU A 79 -18.30 5.15 -1.07
N GLY A 80 -17.58 4.07 -0.76
CA GLY A 80 -18.14 2.90 -0.08
C GLY A 80 -18.59 1.77 -1.02
N GLU A 81 -19.37 0.82 -0.50
CA GLU A 81 -19.65 -0.49 -1.10
C GLU A 81 -20.40 -0.45 -2.45
N ASN A 82 -19.66 -0.25 -3.54
CA ASN A 82 -20.03 -0.85 -4.83
C ASN A 82 -19.42 -2.26 -4.85
N ARG A 83 -20.29 -3.28 -4.86
CA ARG A 83 -20.03 -4.72 -4.59
C ARG A 83 -18.98 -5.41 -5.49
N LEU A 84 -18.31 -4.68 -6.38
CA LEU A 84 -17.44 -5.23 -7.42
C LEU A 84 -15.99 -5.43 -6.98
N TRP A 85 -15.56 -4.86 -5.85
CA TRP A 85 -14.15 -4.87 -5.41
C TRP A 85 -13.93 -5.43 -3.99
N GLY A 86 -14.90 -6.16 -3.45
CA GLY A 86 -14.89 -6.65 -2.05
C GLY A 86 -14.11 -7.93 -1.76
N GLU A 87 -13.30 -8.46 -2.69
CA GLU A 87 -12.75 -9.84 -2.56
C GLU A 87 -11.23 -9.95 -2.37
N ASN A 88 -10.51 -8.91 -1.90
CA ASN A 88 -9.05 -9.06 -1.67
C ASN A 88 -8.47 -8.41 -0.40
N GLU A 89 -9.23 -8.28 0.69
CA GLU A 89 -8.62 -8.20 2.03
C GLU A 89 -9.41 -9.01 3.07
N PRO A 90 -8.76 -9.88 3.87
CA PRO A 90 -9.44 -10.51 4.99
C PRO A 90 -9.78 -9.44 6.03
N ARG A 91 -11.07 -9.29 6.32
CA ARG A 91 -11.57 -8.55 7.49
C ARG A 91 -10.80 -8.98 8.75
N ARG A 92 -9.78 -8.21 9.12
CA ARG A 92 -9.12 -8.30 10.43
C ARG A 92 -9.06 -6.91 11.04
N LEU A 93 -10.20 -6.48 11.55
CA LEU A 93 -10.26 -5.70 12.78
C LEU A 93 -11.34 -6.32 13.66
N ARG A 94 -10.90 -7.21 14.56
CA ARG A 94 -11.63 -7.50 15.80
C ARG A 94 -10.79 -6.91 16.91
N TYR A 95 -11.17 -5.73 17.38
CA TYR A 95 -10.82 -5.31 18.73
C TYR A 95 -12.00 -5.73 19.60
N ALA A 96 -11.73 -6.68 20.50
CA ALA A 96 -12.54 -7.01 21.67
C ALA A 96 -11.56 -7.14 22.84
#